data_AF-A0A329LQD6-F1
#
_entry.id   AF-A0A329LQD6-F1
#
_cell.length_a   1.000
_cell.length_b   1.000
_cell.length_c   1.000
_cell.angle_alpha   90.00
_cell.angle_beta   90.00
_cell.angle_gamma   90.00
#
_symmetry.space_group_name_H-M   'P 1'
#
loop_
_entity.id
_entity.type
_entity.pdbx_description
1 polymer ?
#
loop_
_entity_poly.entity_id
_entity_poly.type
_entity_poly.pdbx_seq_one_letter_code
_entity_poly.pdbx_strand_id
1 'polypeptide(L)'
;MMIALREQQWRKQAVCYLETSDAPELWTPEHRPKQDVRVHLEQMCRRCPVGRQCAGDAVASGAESGLYAGVWLPERRKKTQWALAMARLGEIAGLQAGSGELTGLGVSA
;
A
#
# COMPACT_ATOMS: atom_id res chain seq x y z
N MET A 1 22.29 -1.83 -10.73
CA MET A 1 21.00 -1.34 -11.27
C MET A 1 20.07 -2.52 -11.67
N MET A 2 19.82 -3.50 -10.77
CA MET A 2 18.95 -4.66 -11.04
C MET A 2 17.84 -4.87 -10.00
N ILE A 3 17.90 -4.16 -8.86
CA ILE A 3 16.95 -4.31 -7.74
C ILE A 3 15.64 -3.56 -8.05
N ALA A 4 15.72 -2.30 -8.49
CA ALA A 4 14.56 -1.45 -8.82
C ALA A 4 13.66 -1.99 -9.96
N LEU A 5 14.18 -2.80 -10.88
CA LEU A 5 13.40 -3.38 -11.98
C LEU A 5 12.49 -4.53 -11.50
N ARG A 6 12.98 -5.35 -10.55
CA ARG A 6 12.15 -6.37 -9.89
C ARG A 6 11.09 -5.76 -8.99
N GLU A 7 11.42 -4.64 -8.33
CA GLU A 7 10.50 -3.89 -7.47
C GLU A 7 9.34 -3.22 -8.22
N GLN A 8 9.33 -3.17 -9.55
CA GLN A 8 8.19 -2.65 -10.32
C GLN A 8 7.39 -3.74 -11.05
N GLN A 9 7.86 -4.99 -11.06
CA GLN A 9 7.20 -6.06 -11.80
C GLN A 9 5.83 -6.42 -11.21
N TRP A 10 5.67 -6.30 -9.89
CA TRP A 10 4.39 -6.52 -9.22
C TRP A 10 3.30 -5.54 -9.70
N ARG A 11 3.66 -4.33 -10.12
CA ARG A 11 2.68 -3.33 -10.60
C ARG A 11 1.92 -3.82 -11.83
N LYS A 12 2.56 -4.63 -12.68
CA LYS A 12 1.93 -5.24 -13.86
C LYS A 12 0.86 -6.28 -13.52
N GLN A 13 0.86 -6.78 -12.27
CA GLN A 13 -0.11 -7.76 -11.77
C GLN A 13 -1.20 -7.09 -10.92
N ALA A 14 -1.16 -5.76 -10.75
CA ALA A 14 -2.14 -5.04 -9.96
C ALA A 14 -3.47 -4.97 -10.71
N VAL A 15 -4.56 -5.34 -10.04
CA VAL A 15 -5.92 -5.30 -10.61
C VAL A 15 -6.30 -3.89 -11.07
N CYS A 16 -5.91 -2.85 -10.32
CA CYS A 16 -6.11 -1.46 -10.72
C CYS A 16 -5.40 -1.10 -12.04
N TYR A 17 -4.19 -1.62 -12.24
CA TYR A 17 -3.46 -1.42 -13.49
C TYR A 17 -4.10 -2.23 -14.63
N LEU A 18 -4.52 -3.47 -14.38
CA LEU A 18 -5.08 -4.34 -15.41
C LEU A 18 -6.49 -3.95 -15.87
N GLU A 19 -7.32 -3.45 -14.96
CA GLU A 19 -8.74 -3.17 -15.26
C GLU A 19 -9.05 -1.70 -15.47
N THR A 20 -8.19 -0.78 -15.02
CA THR A 20 -8.42 0.67 -15.10
C THR A 20 -7.15 1.42 -15.51
N SER A 21 -6.37 0.86 -16.46
CA SER A 21 -5.12 1.48 -16.93
C SER A 21 -5.31 2.86 -17.55
N ASP A 22 -6.49 3.12 -18.10
CA ASP A 22 -6.89 4.35 -18.78
C ASP A 22 -7.43 5.43 -17.82
N ALA A 23 -7.61 5.10 -16.54
CA ALA A 23 -8.14 6.00 -15.51
C ALA A 23 -7.29 6.02 -14.22
N PRO A 24 -6.00 6.43 -14.28
CA PRO A 24 -5.14 6.52 -13.10
C PRO A 24 -5.64 7.49 -12.03
N GLU A 25 -6.32 8.58 -12.43
CA GLU A 25 -6.89 9.60 -11.55
C GLU A 25 -7.95 9.07 -10.58
N LEU A 26 -8.54 7.91 -10.88
CA LEU A 26 -9.48 7.20 -10.01
C LEU A 26 -8.82 6.77 -8.68
N TRP A 27 -7.52 6.48 -8.71
CA TRP A 27 -6.76 5.94 -7.57
C TRP A 27 -6.07 7.03 -6.74
N THR A 28 -5.81 8.19 -7.34
CA THR A 28 -5.24 9.37 -6.65
C THR A 28 -6.08 10.63 -6.89
N PRO A 29 -7.38 10.62 -6.53
CA PRO A 29 -8.22 11.80 -6.70
C PRO A 29 -7.85 12.89 -5.69
N GLU A 30 -8.00 14.16 -6.09
CA GLU A 30 -7.73 15.33 -5.23
C GLU A 30 -8.61 15.35 -3.96
N HIS A 31 -9.78 14.73 -4.04
CA HIS A 31 -10.76 14.71 -2.97
C HIS A 31 -11.14 13.28 -2.62
N ARG A 32 -11.58 13.10 -1.37
CA ARG A 32 -12.10 11.81 -0.93
C ARG A 32 -13.28 11.40 -1.81
N PRO A 33 -13.23 10.23 -2.48
CA PRO A 33 -14.35 9.76 -3.28
C PRO A 33 -15.61 9.60 -2.44
N LYS A 34 -16.76 9.67 -3.12
CA LYS A 34 -18.05 9.28 -2.53
C LYS A 34 -17.97 7.85 -1.99
N GLN A 35 -18.80 7.56 -1.00
CA GLN A 35 -18.69 6.30 -0.24
C GLN A 35 -18.87 5.07 -1.12
N ASP A 36 -19.83 5.08 -2.03
CA ASP A 36 -20.10 4.03 -3.03
C ASP A 36 -18.88 3.77 -3.92
N VAL A 37 -18.31 4.83 -4.50
CA VAL A 37 -17.09 4.75 -5.33
C VAL A 37 -15.94 4.18 -4.50
N ARG A 38 -15.71 4.73 -3.31
CA ARG A 38 -14.62 4.26 -2.44
C ARG A 38 -14.77 2.79 -2.07
N VAL A 39 -15.97 2.33 -1.70
CA VAL A 39 -16.22 0.92 -1.35
C VAL A 39 -15.96 0.00 -2.55
N HIS A 40 -16.34 0.42 -3.76
CA HIS A 40 -16.04 -0.32 -4.98
C HIS A 40 -14.54 -0.47 -5.20
N LEU A 41 -13.77 0.63 -5.11
CA LEU A 41 -12.32 0.60 -5.28
C LEU A 41 -11.64 -0.23 -4.17
N GLU A 42 -12.11 -0.14 -2.93
CA GLU A 42 -11.62 -0.98 -1.82
C GLU A 42 -11.84 -2.48 -2.09
N GLN A 43 -12.99 -2.85 -2.68
CA GLN A 43 -13.26 -4.24 -3.07
C GLN A 43 -12.32 -4.71 -4.19
N MET A 44 -11.99 -3.85 -5.17
CA MET A 44 -10.97 -4.15 -6.17
C MET A 44 -9.62 -4.43 -5.52
N CYS A 45 -9.21 -3.63 -4.52
CA CYS A 45 -7.97 -3.88 -3.79
C CYS A 45 -7.98 -5.20 -3.01
N ARG A 46 -9.13 -5.62 -2.44
CA ARG A 46 -9.24 -6.88 -1.68
C ARG A 46 -8.95 -8.12 -2.52
N ARG A 47 -9.24 -8.08 -3.83
CA ARG A 47 -8.94 -9.16 -4.78
C ARG A 47 -7.58 -9.00 -5.49
N CYS A 48 -6.83 -7.94 -5.18
CA CYS A 48 -5.57 -7.64 -5.84
C CYS A 48 -4.44 -8.53 -5.28
N PRO A 49 -3.73 -9.32 -6.10
CA PRO A 49 -2.73 -10.28 -5.63
C PRO A 49 -1.46 -9.61 -5.08
N VAL A 50 -1.28 -8.31 -5.33
CA VAL A 50 -0.08 -7.54 -4.97
C VAL A 50 -0.34 -6.51 -3.87
N GLY A 51 -1.38 -6.75 -3.05
CA GLY A 51 -1.78 -5.83 -1.97
C GLY A 51 -0.66 -5.52 -0.97
N ARG A 52 0.15 -6.53 -0.58
CA ARG A 52 1.27 -6.34 0.35
C ARG A 52 2.37 -5.46 -0.23
N GLN A 53 2.74 -5.69 -1.49
CA GLN A 53 3.73 -4.89 -2.21
C GLN A 53 3.24 -3.45 -2.42
N CYS A 54 1.98 -3.28 -2.80
CA CYS A 54 1.35 -1.96 -2.95
C CYS A 54 1.37 -1.16 -1.64
N ALA A 55 1.04 -1.80 -0.52
CA ALA A 55 1.09 -1.16 0.79
C ALA A 55 2.53 -0.79 1.20
N GLY A 56 3.50 -1.69 0.97
CA GLY A 56 4.91 -1.44 1.28
C GLY A 56 5.49 -0.29 0.44
N ASP A 57 5.18 -0.25 -0.84
CA ASP A 57 5.60 0.82 -1.75
C ASP A 57 5.00 2.18 -1.37
N ALA A 58 3.72 2.22 -0.98
CA ALA A 58 3.07 3.44 -0.50
C ALA A 58 3.72 3.96 0.80
N VAL A 59 4.09 3.05 1.72
CA VAL A 59 4.81 3.41 2.95
C VAL A 59 6.22 3.91 2.64
N ALA A 60 6.98 3.17 1.84
CA ALA A 60 8.37 3.48 1.51
C ALA A 60 8.52 4.81 0.73
N SER A 61 7.59 5.09 -0.19
CA SER A 61 7.57 6.34 -0.95
C SER A 61 7.00 7.52 -0.18
N GLY A 62 6.35 7.29 0.96
CA GLY A 62 5.69 8.34 1.72
C GLY A 62 4.56 9.00 0.92
N ALA A 63 3.71 8.16 0.31
CA ALA A 63 2.63 8.58 -0.59
C ALA A 63 1.81 9.77 -0.02
N GLU A 64 1.49 10.73 -0.88
CA GLU A 64 0.87 11.99 -0.43
C GLU A 64 -0.63 11.88 -0.17
N SER A 65 -1.33 11.13 -1.04
CA SER A 65 -2.77 10.83 -0.95
C SER A 65 -3.16 9.74 -1.95
N GLY A 66 -4.37 9.20 -1.82
CA GLY A 66 -4.97 8.25 -2.76
C GLY A 66 -5.50 6.98 -2.09
N LEU A 67 -5.73 5.93 -2.88
CA LEU A 67 -6.17 4.62 -2.42
C LEU A 67 -5.10 3.57 -2.72
N TYR A 68 -4.55 2.96 -1.67
CA TYR A 68 -3.49 1.95 -1.76
C TYR A 68 -3.89 0.73 -0.96
N ALA A 69 -3.75 -0.46 -1.54
CA ALA A 69 -4.08 -1.73 -0.87
C ALA A 69 -5.44 -1.73 -0.11
N GLY A 70 -6.43 -0.98 -0.62
CA GLY A 70 -7.76 -0.86 -0.02
C GLY A 70 -7.85 0.11 1.17
N VAL A 71 -6.82 0.93 1.39
CA VAL A 71 -6.77 1.96 2.43
C VAL A 71 -6.83 3.33 1.76
N TRP A 72 -7.79 4.14 2.17
CA TRP A 72 -7.83 5.55 1.80
C TRP A 72 -6.79 6.33 2.59
N LEU A 73 -5.83 6.90 1.87
CA LEU A 73 -4.82 7.80 2.38
C LEU A 73 -5.28 9.26 2.14
N PRO A 74 -5.72 9.97 3.19
CA PRO A 74 -6.07 11.39 3.05
C PRO A 74 -4.82 12.21 2.75
N GLU A 75 -4.97 13.45 2.29
CA GLU A 75 -3.82 14.34 2.07
C GLU A 75 -2.91 14.47 3.30
N ARG A 76 -1.59 14.50 3.07
CA ARG A 76 -0.56 14.60 4.11
C ARG A 76 -0.72 15.80 5.07
N ARG A 77 -1.38 16.89 4.65
CA ARG A 77 -1.72 18.01 5.54
C ARG A 77 -2.64 17.60 6.70
N LYS A 78 -3.44 16.54 6.55
CA LYS A 78 -4.27 15.92 7.59
C LYS A 78 -3.43 14.94 8.42
N LYS A 79 -2.41 15.48 9.10
CA LYS A 79 -1.31 14.73 9.73
C LYS A 79 -1.74 13.47 10.49
N THR A 80 -2.73 13.60 11.38
CA THR A 80 -3.20 12.48 12.22
C THR A 80 -3.87 11.39 11.38
N GLN A 81 -4.79 11.76 10.49
CA GLN A 81 -5.51 10.80 9.66
C GLN A 81 -4.58 10.14 8.63
N TRP A 82 -3.63 10.89 8.08
CA TRP A 82 -2.59 10.36 7.20
C TRP A 82 -1.71 9.36 7.94
N ALA A 83 -1.24 9.70 9.14
CA ALA A 83 -0.40 8.80 9.94
C ALA A 83 -1.12 7.49 10.29
N LEU A 84 -2.41 7.54 10.64
CA LEU A 84 -3.23 6.35 10.90
C LEU A 84 -3.37 5.47 9.65
N ALA A 85 -3.59 6.08 8.48
CA ALA A 85 -3.68 5.35 7.22
C ALA A 85 -2.32 4.72 6.83
N MET A 86 -1.20 5.43 7.02
CA MET A 86 0.15 4.90 6.79
C MET A 86 0.49 3.75 7.74
N ALA A 87 0.11 3.85 9.02
CA ALA A 87 0.26 2.76 9.97
C ALA A 87 -0.49 1.51 9.50
N ARG A 88 -1.74 1.68 9.04
CA ARG A 88 -2.54 0.59 8.49
C ARG A 88 -1.91 -0.03 7.23
N LEU A 89 -1.32 0.77 6.36
CA LEU A 89 -0.58 0.27 5.20
C LEU A 89 0.67 -0.51 5.64
N GLY A 90 1.38 -0.05 6.68
CA GLY A 90 2.51 -0.77 7.27
C GLY A 90 2.13 -2.14 7.82
N GLU A 91 0.97 -2.27 8.47
CA GLU A 91 0.41 -3.55 8.90
C GLU A 91 0.15 -4.49 7.71
N ILE A 92 -0.50 -4.00 6.65
CA ILE A 92 -0.79 -4.79 5.43
C ILE A 92 0.50 -5.25 4.75
N ALA A 93 1.51 -4.38 4.70
CA ALA A 93 2.83 -4.70 4.17
C ALA A 93 3.59 -5.73 5.03
N GLY A 94 3.21 -5.89 6.31
CA GLY A 94 3.92 -6.73 7.27
C GLY A 94 5.21 -6.07 7.80
N LEU A 95 5.32 -4.74 7.72
CA LEU A 95 6.49 -3.99 8.18
C LEU A 95 6.57 -3.84 9.70
N GLN A 96 5.50 -4.19 10.44
CA GLN A 96 5.46 -4.14 11.91
C GLN A 96 5.74 -5.48 12.59
N ALA A 97 6.20 -6.51 11.88
CA ALA A 97 6.68 -7.76 12.49
C ALA A 97 8.21 -7.76 12.54
N GLY A 98 8.78 -6.97 13.46
CA GLY A 98 10.23 -6.77 13.58
C GLY A 98 10.67 -6.16 14.91
N SER A 99 10.08 -6.62 16.02
CA SER A 99 10.63 -6.48 17.37
C SER A 99 10.46 -7.84 18.05
N GLY A 100 11.23 -8.84 17.58
CA GLY A 100 11.05 -10.21 18.07
C GLY A 100 11.95 -11.31 17.48
N GLU A 101 13.02 -11.00 16.75
CA GLU A 101 13.94 -12.05 16.27
C GLU A 101 15.40 -11.62 16.44
N LEU A 102 15.81 -11.45 17.71
CA LEU A 102 17.18 -11.19 18.13
C LEU A 102 17.60 -12.04 19.34
N THR A 103 16.96 -13.20 19.59
CA THR A 103 17.38 -14.08 20.69
C THR A 103 17.21 -15.55 20.36
N GLY A 104 18.30 -16.12 19.86
CA GLY A 104 18.51 -17.55 19.63
C GLY A 104 19.95 -17.73 19.14
N LEU A 105 20.91 -17.14 19.84
CA LEU A 105 21.84 -17.90 20.70
C LEU A 105 22.56 -18.99 19.90
N GLY A 106 23.77 -18.64 19.47
CA GLY A 106 24.81 -19.63 19.30
C GLY A 106 25.04 -20.37 20.62
N VAL A 107 25.04 -21.69 20.53
CA VAL A 107 25.71 -22.57 21.48
C VAL A 107 26.52 -23.53 20.62
N SER A 108 27.82 -23.33 20.62
CA SER A 108 28.79 -24.39 20.36
C SER A 108 28.93 -25.20 21.65
N ALA A 109 28.79 -26.51 21.57
CA ALA A 109 29.34 -27.47 22.52
C ALA A 109 29.81 -28.69 21.72
#